data_AF-A0AAU6AIU3-F1
#
_entry.id   AF-A0AAU6AIU3-F1
#
_cell.length_a   1.000
_cell.length_b   1.000
_cell.length_c   1.000
_cell.angle_alpha   90.00
_cell.angle_beta   90.00
_cell.angle_gamma   90.00
#
_symmetry.space_group_name_H-M   'P 1'
#
loop_
_entity.id
_entity.type
_entity.pdbx_description
1 polymer ?
#
loop_
_entity_poly.entity_id
_entity_poly.type
_entity_poly.pdbx_seq_one_letter_code
_entity_poly.pdbx_strand_id
1 'polypeptide(L)'
;MWLYQNEFESVWESGQPLELEAVRDALGQQLTARHSHAPRRVEFHVPYELLDVPFESWQIPWRVGKTKELGCCLEVVLRCPDERQGLAEAPWYRKWAWLKAQGGRHPQAVLEVCDSDVSEELGDSLQESEPPVVVFAEVTEPMIMNTLDAVLDGGVPIAIWRRRSDSQEGTAEPIRTALAVDPGPFEVQTLPARLRTARIQRRPLALMWDDPGRIPERQTLTS
;
A
#
# COMPACT_ATOMS: atom_id res chain seq x y z
N MET A 1 4.53 -13.35 -10.41
CA MET A 1 4.02 -12.03 -10.89
C MET A 1 2.77 -12.30 -11.69
N TRP A 2 1.71 -11.56 -11.37
CA TRP A 2 0.41 -11.73 -12.01
C TRP A 2 -0.03 -10.43 -12.66
N LEU A 3 -0.78 -10.53 -13.75
CA LEU A 3 -1.51 -9.44 -14.37
C LEU A 3 -2.99 -9.63 -14.05
N TYR A 4 -3.64 -8.57 -13.56
CA TYR A 4 -5.06 -8.60 -13.24
C TYR A 4 -5.87 -7.79 -14.26
N GLN A 5 -6.76 -8.46 -14.99
CA GLN A 5 -7.70 -7.86 -15.96
C GLN A 5 -9.09 -8.51 -15.80
N ASN A 6 -9.72 -8.30 -14.64
CA ASN A 6 -10.90 -9.01 -14.13
C ASN A 6 -10.60 -10.42 -13.58
N GLU A 7 -9.61 -11.10 -14.15
CA GLU A 7 -9.05 -12.34 -13.62
C GLU A 7 -7.51 -12.22 -13.51
N PHE A 8 -6.90 -13.09 -12.71
CA PHE A 8 -5.45 -13.15 -12.55
C PHE A 8 -4.82 -14.06 -13.62
N GLU A 9 -3.87 -13.51 -14.36
CA GLU A 9 -3.02 -14.24 -15.31
C GLU A 9 -1.59 -14.29 -14.76
N SER A 10 -1.00 -15.49 -14.65
CA SER A 10 0.43 -15.60 -14.31
C SER A 10 1.28 -15.17 -15.50
N VAL A 11 2.04 -14.10 -15.35
CA VAL A 11 2.86 -13.54 -16.44
C VAL A 11 4.32 -13.94 -16.37
N TRP A 12 4.80 -14.21 -15.16
CA TRP A 12 6.17 -14.62 -14.91
C TRP A 12 6.30 -15.12 -13.48
N GLU A 13 7.06 -16.20 -13.31
CA GLU A 13 7.41 -16.78 -12.03
C GLU A 13 8.89 -17.15 -12.03
N SER A 14 9.55 -16.91 -10.91
CA SER A 14 10.93 -17.36 -10.74
C SER A 14 10.93 -18.82 -10.32
N GLY A 15 11.83 -19.63 -10.88
CA GLY A 15 12.01 -21.02 -10.44
C GLY A 15 12.64 -21.16 -9.04
N GLN A 16 13.09 -20.06 -8.43
CA GLN A 16 13.69 -20.02 -7.10
C GLN A 16 13.41 -18.68 -6.39
N PRO A 17 13.51 -18.60 -5.06
CA PRO A 17 13.45 -17.32 -4.33
C PRO A 17 14.46 -16.31 -4.88
N LEU A 18 14.07 -15.04 -4.90
CA LEU A 18 14.90 -13.94 -5.39
C LEU A 18 15.12 -12.90 -4.31
N GLU A 19 16.33 -12.34 -4.31
CA GLU A 19 16.64 -11.12 -3.57
C GLU A 19 15.89 -9.92 -4.15
N LEU A 20 15.64 -8.90 -3.33
CA LEU A 20 14.87 -7.71 -3.72
C LEU A 20 15.41 -7.00 -4.96
N GLU A 21 16.73 -6.94 -5.12
CA GLU A 21 17.36 -6.35 -6.30
C GLU A 21 17.02 -7.13 -7.58
N ALA A 22 17.04 -8.46 -7.52
CA ALA A 22 16.65 -9.30 -8.65
C ALA A 22 15.15 -9.18 -8.95
N VAL A 23 14.30 -9.00 -7.93
CA VAL A 23 12.86 -8.70 -8.11
C VAL A 23 12.67 -7.37 -8.82
N ARG A 24 13.40 -6.31 -8.44
CA ARG A 24 13.37 -5.01 -9.10
C ARG A 24 13.74 -5.12 -10.57
N ASP A 25 14.81 -5.84 -10.87
CA ASP A 25 15.31 -5.98 -12.25
C ASP A 25 14.33 -6.79 -13.10
N ALA A 26 13.79 -7.90 -12.56
CA ALA A 26 12.75 -8.68 -13.21
C ALA A 26 11.50 -7.83 -13.49
N LEU A 27 11.03 -7.04 -12.52
CA LEU A 27 9.92 -6.10 -12.71
C LEU A 27 10.21 -5.11 -13.84
N GLY A 28 11.39 -4.50 -13.85
CA GLY A 28 11.81 -3.55 -14.90
C GLY A 28 11.79 -4.18 -16.30
N GLN A 29 12.24 -5.42 -16.43
CA GLN A 29 12.19 -6.17 -17.69
C GLN A 29 10.75 -6.43 -18.12
N GLN A 30 9.88 -6.89 -17.21
CA GLN A 30 8.48 -7.19 -17.51
C GLN A 30 7.68 -5.94 -17.90
N LEU A 31 7.96 -4.78 -17.28
CA LEU A 31 7.35 -3.50 -17.65
C LEU A 31 7.83 -3.00 -19.02
N THR A 32 9.12 -3.18 -19.32
CA THR A 32 9.69 -2.79 -20.63
C THR A 32 9.13 -3.65 -21.76
N ALA A 33 9.03 -4.97 -21.56
CA ALA A 33 8.49 -5.90 -22.54
C ALA A 33 7.02 -5.60 -22.89
N ARG A 34 6.27 -4.95 -21.99
CA ARG A 34 4.84 -4.65 -22.14
C ARG A 34 4.55 -3.18 -22.44
N HIS A 35 5.48 -2.43 -23.02
CA HIS A 35 5.36 -0.97 -23.15
C HIS A 35 4.02 -0.48 -23.77
N SER A 36 3.48 -1.21 -24.76
CA SER A 36 2.20 -0.89 -25.41
C SER A 36 0.96 -1.13 -24.54
N HIS A 37 1.10 -1.92 -23.48
CA HIS A 37 0.05 -2.32 -22.53
C HIS A 37 0.56 -2.22 -21.09
N ALA A 38 1.29 -1.14 -20.77
CA ALA A 38 1.84 -0.95 -19.44
C ALA A 38 0.72 -0.92 -18.40
N PRO A 39 0.84 -1.66 -17.28
CA PRO A 39 -0.18 -1.65 -16.25
C PRO A 39 -0.29 -0.25 -15.64
N ARG A 40 -1.46 0.12 -15.15
CA ARG A 40 -1.65 1.38 -14.41
C ARG A 40 -1.07 1.32 -12.99
N ARG A 41 -1.06 0.12 -12.40
CA ARG A 41 -0.73 -0.15 -11.00
C ARG A 41 0.16 -1.38 -10.86
N VAL A 42 1.08 -1.33 -9.90
CA VAL A 42 1.83 -2.49 -9.41
C VAL A 42 1.44 -2.72 -7.95
N GLU A 43 1.05 -3.95 -7.62
CA GLU A 43 0.73 -4.37 -6.26
C GLU A 43 1.80 -5.36 -5.78
N PHE A 44 2.46 -5.06 -4.67
CA PHE A 44 3.47 -5.92 -4.06
C PHE A 44 2.85 -6.68 -2.89
N HIS A 45 2.77 -8.01 -3.02
CA HIS A 45 2.41 -8.91 -1.93
C HIS A 45 3.67 -9.23 -1.14
N VAL A 46 3.75 -8.73 0.09
CA VAL A 46 4.95 -8.76 0.91
C VAL A 46 4.62 -9.21 2.34
N PRO A 47 5.56 -9.86 3.03
CA PRO A 47 5.47 -10.08 4.47
C PRO A 47 5.65 -8.75 5.23
N TYR A 48 5.25 -8.74 6.51
CA TYR A 48 5.29 -7.57 7.38
C TYR A 48 6.63 -6.82 7.36
N GLU A 49 7.75 -7.53 7.44
CA GLU A 49 9.08 -6.94 7.57
C GLU A 49 9.51 -6.14 6.33
N LEU A 50 8.86 -6.37 5.20
CA LEU A 50 9.15 -5.67 3.95
C LEU A 50 8.23 -4.46 3.71
N LEU A 51 7.30 -4.14 4.62
CA LEU A 51 6.49 -2.94 4.50
C LEU A 51 7.33 -1.66 4.55
N ASP A 52 8.49 -1.68 5.21
CA ASP A 52 9.42 -0.54 5.27
C ASP A 52 10.16 -0.27 3.95
N VAL A 53 10.22 -1.27 3.06
CA VAL A 53 10.98 -1.19 1.82
C VAL A 53 10.31 -0.18 0.89
N PRO A 54 11.04 0.82 0.38
CA PRO A 54 10.47 1.88 -0.44
C PRO A 54 10.30 1.46 -1.91
N PHE A 55 9.46 0.46 -2.17
CA PHE A 55 9.18 -0.08 -3.51
C PHE A 55 8.79 1.01 -4.52
N GLU A 56 8.04 2.02 -4.08
CA GLU A 56 7.66 3.15 -4.90
C GLU A 56 8.85 4.03 -5.36
N SER A 57 9.99 3.94 -4.67
CA SER A 57 11.24 4.63 -4.98
C SER A 57 12.16 3.83 -5.90
N TRP A 58 11.81 2.58 -6.24
CA TRP A 58 12.62 1.73 -7.10
C TRP A 58 12.85 2.39 -8.47
N GLN A 59 14.11 2.45 -8.88
CA GLN A 59 14.49 2.95 -10.20
C GLN A 59 14.21 1.87 -11.24
N ILE A 60 13.26 2.14 -12.14
CA ILE A 60 12.93 1.24 -13.24
C ILE A 60 13.29 1.86 -14.59
N PRO A 61 13.63 1.04 -15.62
CA PRO A 61 13.79 1.52 -16.98
C PRO A 61 12.52 2.23 -17.48
N TRP A 62 12.66 3.43 -18.03
CA TRP A 62 11.52 4.23 -18.54
C TRP A 62 11.68 4.63 -20.00
N ARG A 63 12.88 5.04 -20.39
CA ARG A 63 13.27 5.35 -21.77
C ARG A 63 14.69 4.83 -22.00
N VAL A 64 15.11 4.77 -23.26
CA VAL A 64 16.48 4.38 -23.62
C VAL A 64 17.49 5.20 -22.80
N GLY A 65 18.27 4.51 -21.97
CA GLY A 65 19.30 5.10 -21.10
C GLY A 65 18.78 5.93 -19.92
N LYS A 66 17.49 5.87 -19.57
CA LYS A 66 16.91 6.63 -18.45
C LYS A 66 16.07 5.75 -17.53
N THR A 67 16.30 5.89 -16.23
CA THR A 67 15.44 5.34 -15.19
C THR A 67 14.49 6.39 -14.63
N LYS A 68 13.44 5.92 -13.97
CA LYS A 68 12.53 6.76 -13.19
C LYS A 68 12.00 5.96 -12.01
N GLU A 69 11.67 6.64 -10.92
CA GLU A 69 10.99 6.00 -9.78
C GLU A 69 9.68 5.37 -10.21
N LEU A 70 9.44 4.14 -9.74
CA LEU A 70 8.24 3.36 -10.02
C LEU A 70 6.96 4.15 -9.69
N GLY A 71 6.90 4.75 -8.49
CA GLY A 71 5.76 5.53 -8.01
C GLY A 71 5.54 6.86 -8.73
N CYS A 72 6.51 7.34 -9.52
CA CYS A 72 6.32 8.49 -10.41
C CYS A 72 5.76 8.09 -11.79
N CYS A 73 5.76 6.78 -12.11
CA CYS A 73 5.27 6.23 -13.37
C CYS A 73 3.91 5.58 -13.19
N LEU A 74 3.78 4.75 -12.16
CA LEU A 74 2.65 3.86 -11.89
C LEU A 74 2.08 4.12 -10.50
N GLU A 75 0.85 3.67 -10.28
CA GLU A 75 0.32 3.52 -8.93
C GLU A 75 1.07 2.36 -8.25
N VAL A 76 1.56 2.55 -7.03
CA VAL A 76 2.26 1.51 -6.26
C VAL A 76 1.49 1.25 -4.98
N VAL A 77 1.23 -0.03 -4.73
CA VAL A 77 0.44 -0.50 -3.60
C VAL A 77 1.19 -1.65 -2.94
N LEU A 78 1.23 -1.65 -1.61
CA LEU A 78 1.67 -2.78 -0.80
C LEU A 78 0.46 -3.57 -0.32
N ARG A 79 0.65 -4.88 -0.24
CA ARG A 79 -0.34 -5.86 0.17
C ARG A 79 0.30 -6.75 1.24
N CYS A 80 -0.37 -6.92 2.38
CA CYS A 80 0.06 -7.76 3.48
C CYS A 80 -1.06 -8.71 3.95
N PRO A 81 -1.69 -9.49 3.04
CA PRO A 81 -2.86 -10.29 3.38
C PRO A 81 -2.53 -11.47 4.31
N ASP A 82 -1.30 -11.99 4.26
CA ASP A 82 -0.90 -13.19 4.99
C ASP A 82 -0.87 -12.96 6.51
N GLU A 83 -0.49 -11.76 6.95
CA GLU A 83 -0.45 -11.36 8.37
C GLU A 83 -1.83 -11.30 9.02
N ARG A 84 -2.88 -11.29 8.20
CA ARG A 84 -4.27 -11.20 8.68
C ARG A 84 -4.87 -12.57 8.95
N GLN A 85 -4.25 -13.64 8.46
CA GLN A 85 -4.77 -14.99 8.56
C GLN A 85 -4.84 -15.45 10.03
N GLY A 86 -6.03 -15.81 10.51
CA GLY A 86 -6.23 -16.33 11.87
C GLY A 86 -6.17 -15.30 13.00
N LEU A 87 -5.79 -14.05 12.73
CA LEU A 87 -5.72 -12.97 13.72
C LEU A 87 -6.83 -11.93 13.48
N ALA A 88 -6.79 -11.27 12.32
CA ALA A 88 -7.62 -10.10 12.03
C ALA A 88 -8.54 -10.29 10.81
N GLU A 89 -8.69 -11.53 10.34
CA GLU A 89 -9.44 -11.85 9.12
C GLU A 89 -10.89 -11.37 9.18
N ALA A 90 -11.63 -11.72 10.23
CA ALA A 90 -13.04 -11.32 10.35
C ALA A 90 -13.23 -9.79 10.43
N PRO A 91 -12.48 -9.03 11.27
CA PRO A 91 -12.48 -7.57 11.23
C PRO A 91 -12.14 -6.99 9.85
N TRP A 92 -11.13 -7.57 9.18
CA TRP A 92 -10.68 -7.14 7.86
C TRP A 92 -11.77 -7.25 6.78
N TYR A 93 -12.40 -8.42 6.66
CA TYR A 93 -13.51 -8.63 5.73
C TYR A 93 -14.70 -7.72 6.05
N ARG A 94 -15.04 -7.54 7.34
CA ARG A 94 -16.15 -6.69 7.78
C ARG A 94 -15.91 -5.22 7.42
N LYS A 95 -14.75 -4.67 7.78
CA LYS A 95 -14.34 -3.29 7.45
C LYS A 95 -14.33 -3.06 5.94
N TRP A 96 -13.82 -4.02 5.16
CA TRP A 96 -13.85 -3.93 3.70
C TRP A 96 -15.28 -3.94 3.13
N ALA A 97 -16.14 -4.83 3.64
CA ALA A 97 -17.55 -4.90 3.23
C ALA A 97 -18.29 -3.60 3.56
N TRP A 98 -18.04 -3.02 4.73
CA TRP A 98 -18.58 -1.71 5.12
C TRP A 98 -18.15 -0.61 4.15
N LEU A 99 -16.86 -0.51 3.81
CA LEU A 99 -16.35 0.48 2.86
C LEU A 99 -17.06 0.37 1.50
N LYS A 100 -17.29 -0.86 1.01
CA LYS A 100 -18.04 -1.11 -0.22
C LYS A 100 -19.51 -0.67 -0.10
N ALA A 101 -20.16 -0.95 1.02
CA ALA A 101 -21.55 -0.54 1.27
C ALA A 101 -21.69 0.99 1.28
N GLN A 102 -20.67 1.73 1.75
CA GLN A 102 -20.61 3.19 1.70
C GLN A 102 -20.18 3.77 0.34
N GLY A 103 -20.08 2.93 -0.71
CA GLY A 103 -19.64 3.39 -2.05
C GLY A 103 -18.21 3.94 -2.08
N GLY A 104 -17.38 3.57 -1.10
CA GLY A 104 -16.01 4.07 -0.98
C GLY A 104 -15.89 5.52 -0.48
N ARG A 105 -16.98 6.10 0.04
CA ARG A 105 -17.06 7.52 0.44
C ARG A 105 -17.76 7.64 1.79
N HIS A 106 -16.99 7.79 2.86
CA HIS A 106 -17.57 8.07 4.19
C HIS A 106 -16.58 8.88 5.05
N PRO A 107 -17.01 9.95 5.76
CA PRO A 107 -16.11 10.75 6.58
C PRO A 107 -15.40 9.95 7.68
N GLN A 108 -16.11 9.02 8.32
CA GLN A 108 -15.55 8.17 9.37
C GLN A 108 -14.61 7.07 8.83
N ALA A 109 -14.49 6.90 7.51
CA ALA A 109 -13.63 5.87 6.93
C ALA A 109 -12.15 6.07 7.30
N VAL A 110 -11.75 7.31 7.60
CA VAL A 110 -10.36 7.68 7.87
C VAL A 110 -10.17 7.98 9.35
N LEU A 111 -9.17 7.35 9.95
CA LEU A 111 -8.60 7.75 11.23
C LEU A 111 -7.18 8.28 11.01
N GLU A 112 -6.86 9.40 11.67
CA GLU A 112 -5.50 9.92 11.76
C GLU A 112 -4.91 9.45 13.09
N VAL A 113 -3.72 8.83 13.05
CA VAL A 113 -3.01 8.29 14.22
C VAL A 113 -1.70 9.05 14.34
N CYS A 114 -1.46 9.68 15.49
CA CYS A 114 -0.23 10.38 15.82
C CYS A 114 0.60 9.58 16.82
N ASP A 115 1.86 10.00 17.08
CA ASP A 115 2.76 9.31 18.02
C ASP A 115 2.14 9.05 19.41
N SER A 116 1.31 9.97 19.90
CA SER A 116 0.64 9.85 21.20
C SER A 116 -0.43 8.76 21.25
N ASP A 117 -0.93 8.33 20.08
CA ASP A 117 -2.00 7.35 19.95
C ASP A 117 -1.43 5.92 19.78
N VAL A 118 -0.11 5.80 19.55
CA VAL A 118 0.57 4.52 19.36
C VAL A 118 0.82 3.90 20.74
N SER A 119 -0.08 3.02 21.16
CA SER A 119 0.05 2.17 22.35
C SER A 119 -0.09 0.69 22.01
N GLU A 120 0.19 -0.18 22.99
CA GLU A 120 -0.03 -1.63 22.86
C GLU A 120 -1.52 -1.96 22.64
N GLU A 121 -2.45 -1.08 23.05
CA GLU A 121 -3.90 -1.29 22.88
C GLU A 121 -4.45 -0.73 21.55
N LEU A 122 -3.63 -0.12 20.71
CA LEU A 122 -4.10 0.49 19.46
C LEU A 122 -4.71 -0.57 18.53
N GLY A 123 -4.11 -1.76 18.44
CA GLY A 123 -4.63 -2.86 17.63
C GLY A 123 -6.04 -3.27 18.07
N ASP A 124 -6.22 -3.53 19.36
CA ASP A 124 -7.51 -3.88 19.96
C ASP A 124 -8.57 -2.79 19.73
N SER A 125 -8.18 -1.53 19.94
CA SER A 125 -9.05 -0.37 19.69
C SER A 125 -9.49 -0.28 18.22
N LEU A 126 -8.60 -0.62 17.29
CA LEU A 126 -8.91 -0.65 15.86
C LEU A 126 -9.81 -1.85 15.47
N GLN A 127 -9.81 -2.95 16.23
CA GLN A 127 -10.68 -4.11 15.98
C GLN A 127 -12.15 -3.85 16.32
N GLU A 128 -12.44 -2.89 17.21
CA GLU A 128 -13.80 -2.56 17.66
C GLU A 128 -14.75 -2.19 16.48
N SER A 129 -16.06 -2.34 16.69
CA SER A 129 -17.06 -2.46 15.62
C SER A 129 -17.24 -1.19 14.76
N GLU A 130 -16.58 -1.21 13.59
CA GLU A 130 -16.68 -0.34 12.40
C GLU A 130 -16.39 1.17 12.57
N PRO A 131 -16.00 1.81 11.45
CA PRO A 131 -14.70 2.48 11.18
C PRO A 131 -13.56 2.41 12.22
N PRO A 132 -12.29 2.67 11.85
CA PRO A 132 -11.82 3.13 10.54
C PRO A 132 -11.50 1.99 9.57
N VAL A 133 -11.41 2.34 8.28
CA VAL A 133 -10.96 1.46 7.19
C VAL A 133 -9.69 1.97 6.50
N VAL A 134 -9.37 3.25 6.71
CA VAL A 134 -8.13 3.91 6.29
C VAL A 134 -7.48 4.49 7.54
N VAL A 135 -6.21 4.21 7.75
CA VAL A 135 -5.38 4.90 8.73
C VAL A 135 -4.38 5.80 8.03
N PHE A 136 -4.34 7.06 8.42
CA PHE A 136 -3.24 7.98 8.12
C PHE A 136 -2.31 7.96 9.33
N ALA A 137 -1.15 7.31 9.17
CA ALA A 137 -0.13 7.25 10.20
C ALA A 137 0.69 8.55 10.18
N GLU A 138 0.21 9.54 10.93
CA GLU A 138 0.84 10.83 11.21
C GLU A 138 1.93 10.71 12.28
N VAL A 139 2.79 9.71 12.12
CA VAL A 139 3.76 9.29 13.12
C VAL A 139 5.19 9.55 12.69
N THR A 140 6.10 9.64 13.67
CA THR A 140 7.54 9.71 13.44
C THR A 140 8.09 8.37 12.96
N GLU A 141 9.26 8.40 12.30
CA GLU A 141 9.90 7.20 11.73
C GLU A 141 9.98 6.00 12.70
N PRO A 142 10.38 6.18 13.97
CA PRO A 142 10.45 5.05 14.92
C PRO A 142 9.10 4.39 15.23
N MET A 143 7.99 5.10 15.03
CA MET A 143 6.64 4.64 15.37
C MET A 143 5.89 4.01 14.19
N ILE A 144 6.44 4.09 12.96
CA ILE A 144 5.76 3.60 11.75
C ILE A 144 5.44 2.12 11.86
N MET A 145 6.42 1.27 12.17
CA MET A 145 6.21 -0.18 12.17
C MET A 145 5.24 -0.62 13.28
N ASN A 146 5.34 -0.03 14.48
CA ASN A 146 4.37 -0.26 15.55
C ASN A 146 2.93 0.15 15.14
N THR A 147 2.80 1.24 14.39
CA THR A 147 1.49 1.67 13.87
C THR A 147 0.98 0.70 12.81
N LEU A 148 1.84 0.21 11.91
CA LEU A 148 1.45 -0.75 10.87
C LEU A 148 1.07 -2.11 11.46
N ASP A 149 1.73 -2.54 12.52
CA ASP A 149 1.39 -3.74 13.29
C ASP A 149 -0.04 -3.63 13.84
N ALA A 150 -0.33 -2.55 14.57
CA ALA A 150 -1.66 -2.27 15.09
C ALA A 150 -2.74 -2.14 13.99
N VAL A 151 -2.40 -1.61 12.81
CA VAL A 151 -3.30 -1.55 11.64
C VAL A 151 -3.64 -2.95 11.13
N LEU A 152 -2.65 -3.85 11.06
CA LEU A 152 -2.84 -5.23 10.60
C LEU A 152 -3.68 -6.00 11.61
N ASP A 153 -3.31 -5.94 12.89
CA ASP A 153 -4.04 -6.55 14.02
C ASP A 153 -5.47 -6.00 14.13
N GLY A 154 -5.65 -4.71 13.91
CA GLY A 154 -6.96 -4.05 13.86
C GLY A 154 -7.85 -4.48 12.70
N GLY A 155 -7.31 -5.25 11.74
CA GLY A 155 -8.00 -5.59 10.50
C GLY A 155 -8.26 -4.38 9.60
N VAL A 156 -7.52 -3.27 9.78
CA VAL A 156 -7.69 -2.07 8.95
C VAL A 156 -7.09 -2.36 7.56
N PRO A 157 -7.90 -2.30 6.48
CA PRO A 157 -7.44 -2.72 5.16
C PRO A 157 -6.48 -1.72 4.50
N ILE A 158 -6.54 -0.44 4.85
CA ILE A 158 -5.79 0.61 4.15
C ILE A 158 -4.98 1.42 5.16
N ALA A 159 -3.70 1.63 4.87
CA ALA A 159 -2.86 2.53 5.63
C ALA A 159 -1.97 3.37 4.71
N ILE A 160 -1.72 4.62 5.13
CA ILE A 160 -0.82 5.54 4.47
C ILE A 160 0.14 6.08 5.51
N TRP A 161 1.44 6.06 5.18
CA TRP A 161 2.49 6.59 6.03
C TRP A 161 3.53 7.31 5.16
N ARG A 162 4.39 8.09 5.81
CA ARG A 162 5.52 8.73 5.14
C ARG A 162 6.71 7.80 5.11
N ARG A 163 7.43 7.81 3.99
CA ARG A 163 8.80 7.30 3.96
C ARG A 163 9.74 8.32 4.56
N ARG A 164 10.85 7.81 5.09
CA ARG A 164 12.02 8.62 5.42
C ARG A 164 12.43 9.45 4.20
N SER A 165 12.66 10.74 4.43
CA SER A 165 13.26 11.64 3.45
C SER A 165 14.53 12.20 4.05
N ASP A 166 15.65 12.09 3.33
CA ASP A 166 16.95 12.62 3.75
C ASP A 166 16.99 14.16 3.84
N SER A 167 15.86 14.83 3.55
CA SER A 167 15.79 16.27 3.27
C SER A 167 15.02 17.11 4.32
N GLN A 168 14.64 16.57 5.48
CA GLN A 168 13.74 17.31 6.40
C GLN A 168 14.41 17.83 7.66
N GLU A 169 14.98 19.03 7.54
CA GLU A 169 14.91 20.05 8.60
C GLU A 169 13.54 20.77 8.45
N GLY A 170 12.48 20.22 9.03
CA GLY A 170 11.16 20.87 9.06
C GLY A 170 10.00 19.92 9.37
N THR A 171 8.95 20.42 10.02
CA THR A 171 7.72 19.66 10.28
C THR A 171 7.07 19.26 8.95
N ALA A 172 6.93 17.95 8.70
CA ALA A 172 6.23 17.46 7.53
C ALA A 172 4.77 17.94 7.51
N GLU A 173 4.27 18.33 6.34
CA GLU A 173 2.84 18.65 6.17
C GLU A 173 1.98 17.40 6.42
N PRO A 174 0.74 17.51 6.95
CA PRO A 174 -0.18 16.38 7.16
C PRO A 174 -0.45 15.56 5.88
N ILE A 175 -0.65 14.25 6.00
CA ILE A 175 -0.92 13.30 4.90
C ILE A 175 -2.14 13.75 4.12
N ARG A 176 -3.19 14.20 4.82
CA ARG A 176 -4.40 14.74 4.19
C ARG A 176 -4.09 15.88 3.23
N THR A 177 -3.22 16.81 3.64
CA THR A 177 -2.74 17.94 2.84
C THR A 177 -1.85 17.47 1.70
N ALA A 178 -0.92 16.54 1.97
CA ALA A 178 -0.02 15.96 0.98
C ALA A 178 -0.78 15.26 -0.17
N LEU A 179 -1.92 14.64 0.15
CA LEU A 179 -2.83 13.98 -0.79
C LEU A 179 -3.81 14.94 -1.47
N ALA A 180 -3.71 16.25 -1.21
CA ALA A 180 -4.63 17.27 -1.71
C ALA A 180 -6.10 16.89 -1.50
N VAL A 181 -6.43 16.42 -0.29
CA VAL A 181 -7.80 16.04 0.04
C VAL A 181 -8.61 17.31 0.29
N ASP A 182 -9.48 17.64 -0.67
CA ASP A 182 -10.52 18.65 -0.48
C ASP A 182 -11.40 18.33 0.74
N PRO A 183 -12.02 19.33 1.39
CA PRO A 183 -12.91 19.14 2.54
C PRO A 183 -14.22 18.38 2.20
N GLY A 184 -14.41 17.96 0.94
CA GLY A 184 -15.52 17.10 0.52
C GLY A 184 -15.40 15.65 1.02
N PRO A 185 -16.37 14.79 0.67
CA PRO A 185 -16.34 13.39 1.07
C PRO A 185 -15.08 12.71 0.53
N PHE A 186 -14.32 12.09 1.43
CA PHE A 186 -13.06 11.44 1.08
C PHE A 186 -13.30 10.20 0.20
N GLU A 187 -12.79 10.24 -1.03
CA GLU A 187 -12.93 9.14 -1.98
C GLU A 187 -11.76 8.16 -1.88
N VAL A 188 -11.93 7.13 -1.06
CA VAL A 188 -10.89 6.14 -0.75
C VAL A 188 -10.31 5.51 -2.04
N GLN A 189 -11.15 5.21 -3.03
CA GLN A 189 -10.74 4.61 -4.32
C GLN A 189 -9.74 5.44 -5.13
N THR A 190 -9.64 6.74 -4.85
CA THR A 190 -8.71 7.63 -5.56
C THR A 190 -7.31 7.66 -4.94
N LEU A 191 -7.11 7.04 -3.77
CA LEU A 191 -5.86 7.07 -3.02
C LEU A 191 -4.63 6.66 -3.84
N PRO A 192 -4.60 5.52 -4.56
CA PRO A 192 -3.44 5.14 -5.36
C PRO A 192 -3.03 6.21 -6.38
N ALA A 193 -3.99 6.84 -7.04
CA ALA A 193 -3.73 7.92 -8.00
C ALA A 193 -3.26 9.21 -7.32
N ARG A 194 -3.79 9.52 -6.12
CA ARG A 194 -3.36 10.67 -5.31
C ARG A 194 -1.93 10.49 -4.80
N LEU A 195 -1.56 9.30 -4.33
CA LEU A 195 -0.18 9.02 -3.90
C LEU A 195 0.81 9.16 -5.05
N ARG A 196 0.47 8.68 -6.25
CA ARG A 196 1.30 8.90 -7.45
C ARG A 196 1.50 10.40 -7.72
N THR A 197 0.45 11.19 -7.59
CA THR A 197 0.53 12.66 -7.75
C THR A 197 1.40 13.30 -6.66
N ALA A 198 1.21 12.91 -5.40
CA ALA A 198 1.99 13.37 -4.26
C ALA A 198 3.48 13.02 -4.45
N ARG A 199 3.79 11.81 -4.95
CA ARG A 199 5.15 11.38 -5.26
C ARG A 199 5.82 12.26 -6.32
N ILE A 200 5.10 12.60 -7.39
CA ILE A 200 5.59 13.55 -8.42
C ILE A 200 5.90 14.92 -7.81
N GLN A 201 5.14 15.33 -6.79
CA GLN A 201 5.35 16.54 -6.00
C GLN A 201 6.40 16.38 -4.89
N ARG A 202 7.17 15.28 -4.87
CA ARG A 202 8.21 14.97 -3.89
C ARG A 202 7.68 14.84 -2.46
N ARG A 203 6.47 14.31 -2.31
CA ARG A 203 5.86 13.92 -1.03
C ARG A 203 5.91 12.40 -0.93
N PRO A 204 6.93 11.82 -0.27
CA PRO A 204 7.17 10.39 -0.33
C PRO A 204 6.23 9.66 0.66
N LEU A 205 5.05 9.30 0.16
CA LEU A 205 4.06 8.49 0.87
C LEU A 205 4.07 7.05 0.35
N ALA A 206 3.77 6.11 1.24
CA ALA A 206 3.51 4.71 0.91
C ALA A 206 2.05 4.36 1.20
N LEU A 207 1.53 3.34 0.52
CA LEU A 207 0.15 2.88 0.63
C LEU A 207 0.12 1.37 0.76
N MET A 208 -0.44 0.90 1.87
CA MET A 208 -0.98 -0.44 1.99
C MET A 208 -2.45 -0.42 1.60
N TRP A 209 -2.87 -1.34 0.72
CA TRP A 209 -4.24 -1.46 0.27
C TRP A 209 -4.63 -2.93 0.20
N ASP A 210 -5.08 -3.49 1.31
CA ASP A 210 -5.45 -4.89 1.40
C ASP A 210 -6.93 -5.12 1.10
N ASP A 211 -7.23 -5.36 -0.18
CA ASP A 211 -8.53 -5.87 -0.61
C ASP A 211 -8.61 -7.40 -0.44
N PRO A 212 -9.39 -7.94 0.51
CA PRO A 212 -9.47 -9.38 0.74
C PRO A 212 -10.02 -10.17 -0.47
N GLY A 213 -10.72 -9.51 -1.39
CA GLY A 213 -11.22 -10.14 -2.62
C GLY A 213 -10.22 -10.17 -3.78
N ARG A 214 -9.01 -9.63 -3.61
CA ARG A 214 -7.97 -9.55 -4.65
C ARG A 214 -6.67 -10.15 -4.17
N ILE A 215 -6.67 -11.47 -4.02
CA ILE A 215 -5.50 -12.27 -3.72
C ILE A 215 -5.36 -13.28 -4.86
N PRO A 216 -4.23 -13.30 -5.59
CA PRO A 216 -4.00 -14.33 -6.61
C PRO A 216 -3.97 -15.70 -5.94
N GLU A 217 -4.57 -16.70 -6.57
CA GLU A 217 -4.47 -18.08 -6.09
C GLU A 217 -3.00 -18.49 -6.04
N ARG A 218 -2.56 -19.01 -4.89
CA ARG A 218 -1.25 -19.63 -4.79
C ARG A 218 -1.28 -20.89 -5.65
N GLN A 219 -0.56 -20.90 -6.76
CA GLN A 219 -0.37 -22.13 -7.51
C GLN A 219 0.45 -23.07 -6.61
N THR A 220 -0.17 -24.14 -6.12
CA THR A 220 0.57 -25.24 -5.50
C THR A 220 1.52 -25.79 -6.54
N LEU A 221 2.81 -25.68 -6.29
CA LEU A 221 3.87 -26.36 -7.04
C LEU A 221 3.56 -27.86 -6.99
N THR A 222 2.89 -28.40 -8.00
CA THR A 222 2.87 -29.85 -8.22
C THR A 222 4.28 -30.23 -8.61
N SER A 223 4.98 -30.88 -7.66
CA SER A 223 6.29 -31.51 -7.87
C SER A 223 6.21 -32.63 -8.89
#